data_AF-A0A1Y2BAH9-F1
#
_entry.id   AF-A0A1Y2BAH9-F1
#
_cell.length_a   1.000
_cell.length_b   1.000
_cell.length_c   1.000
_cell.angle_alpha   90.00
_cell.angle_beta   90.00
_cell.angle_gamma   90.00
#
_symmetry.space_group_name_H-M   'P 1'
#
loop_
_entity.id
_entity.type
_entity.pdbx_description
1 polymer ?
#
loop_
_entity_poly.entity_id
_entity_poly.type
_entity_poly.pdbx_seq_one_letter_code
_entity_poly.pdbx_strand_id
1 'polypeptide(L)'
;MIATLAKGLLSLALLTPTIYFATLLFNAIATVPLSTGFQHILSNAWATSALIDYITAFPFIFPYVASRSNNTATSILLCACCFFLGNVFTVPLFIYWILSIDSPSIRAALLPHSQSTDPSTHALNGVISKRVLGVYTAITLVVFIGICVKALDSGDPGFDFILNDTWSLVTFVDVLVGVQLVILYVVVREGPKSVVATIGWVVGLVLLGNGATCVYVLYLLWSSGAGGVKEVFLGSGGERTYVRLD
;
A
#
# COMPACT_ATOMS: atom_id res chain seq x y z
N MET A 1 -28.70 -1.78 -4.83
CA MET A 1 -28.55 -0.49 -5.56
C MET A 1 -27.63 0.50 -4.83
N ILE A 2 -27.95 0.97 -3.61
CA ILE A 2 -27.13 1.96 -2.88
C ILE A 2 -25.69 1.46 -2.60
N ALA A 3 -25.55 0.21 -2.17
CA ALA A 3 -24.22 -0.38 -1.90
C ALA A 3 -23.36 -0.52 -3.17
N THR A 4 -23.96 -0.93 -4.28
CA THR A 4 -23.32 -1.00 -5.60
C THR A 4 -22.86 0.39 -6.06
N LEU A 5 -23.70 1.41 -5.85
CA LEU A 5 -23.36 2.80 -6.14
C LEU A 5 -22.19 3.30 -5.29
N ALA A 6 -22.20 3.03 -3.97
CA ALA A 6 -21.12 3.44 -3.08
C ALA A 6 -19.77 2.80 -3.45
N LYS A 7 -19.77 1.50 -3.80
CA LYS A 7 -18.57 0.80 -4.31
C LYS A 7 -18.09 1.41 -5.62
N GLY A 8 -19.01 1.72 -6.54
CA GLY A 8 -18.69 2.39 -7.80
C GLY A 8 -18.07 3.78 -7.60
N LEU A 9 -18.64 4.61 -6.73
CA LEU A 9 -18.12 5.94 -6.40
C LEU A 9 -16.75 5.88 -5.74
N LEU A 10 -16.54 4.94 -4.81
CA LEU A 10 -15.22 4.73 -4.21
C LEU A 10 -14.19 4.29 -5.23
N SER A 11 -14.54 3.34 -6.11
CA SER A 11 -13.65 2.89 -7.17
C SER A 11 -13.30 4.02 -8.14
N LEU A 12 -14.25 4.89 -8.47
CA LEU A 12 -13.98 6.09 -9.27
C LEU A 12 -13.03 7.05 -8.54
N ALA A 13 -13.26 7.30 -7.25
CA ALA A 13 -12.40 8.16 -6.44
C ALA A 13 -10.95 7.66 -6.37
N LEU A 14 -10.74 6.34 -6.29
CA LEU A 14 -9.42 5.72 -6.35
C LEU A 14 -8.79 5.78 -7.74
N LEU A 15 -9.61 5.59 -8.79
CA LEU A 15 -9.14 5.49 -10.16
C LEU A 15 -8.71 6.85 -10.74
N THR A 16 -9.38 7.94 -10.38
CA THR A 16 -9.06 9.29 -10.89
C THR A 16 -7.58 9.68 -10.69
N PRO A 17 -7.01 9.65 -9.47
CA PRO A 17 -5.59 9.96 -9.28
C PRO A 17 -4.67 8.92 -9.92
N THR A 18 -5.09 7.66 -10.04
CA THR A 18 -4.33 6.63 -10.76
C THR A 18 -4.27 6.89 -12.26
N ILE A 19 -5.35 7.39 -12.88
CA ILE A 19 -5.35 7.78 -14.29
C ILE A 19 -4.38 8.95 -14.49
N TYR A 20 -4.43 9.96 -13.62
CA TYR A 20 -3.51 11.09 -13.68
C TYR A 20 -2.05 10.62 -13.57
N PHE A 21 -1.75 9.77 -12.58
CA PHE A 21 -0.44 9.14 -12.44
C PHE A 21 -0.02 8.38 -13.69
N ALA A 22 -0.90 7.55 -14.26
CA ALA A 22 -0.61 6.80 -15.48
C ALA A 22 -0.27 7.74 -16.65
N THR A 23 -1.00 8.86 -16.80
CA THR A 23 -0.68 9.88 -17.82
C THR A 23 0.72 10.46 -17.63
N LEU A 24 1.11 10.80 -16.40
CA LEU A 24 2.46 11.29 -16.11
C LEU A 24 3.51 10.22 -16.40
N LEU A 25 3.27 8.97 -15.99
CA LEU A 25 4.18 7.84 -16.20
C LEU A 25 4.41 7.57 -17.68
N PHE A 26 3.34 7.49 -18.49
CA PHE A 26 3.47 7.29 -19.93
C PHE A 26 4.20 8.45 -20.62
N ASN A 27 3.92 9.69 -20.20
CA ASN A 27 4.65 10.85 -20.70
C ASN A 27 6.15 10.77 -20.33
N ALA A 28 6.48 10.41 -19.10
CA ALA A 28 7.88 10.26 -18.66
C ALA A 28 8.63 9.19 -19.46
N ILE A 29 8.03 8.01 -19.64
CA ILE A 29 8.58 6.93 -20.48
C ILE A 29 8.82 7.40 -21.91
N ALA A 30 7.91 8.20 -22.46
CA ALA A 30 8.00 8.69 -23.83
C ALA A 30 9.04 9.81 -24.03
N THR A 31 9.36 10.58 -22.98
CA THR A 31 10.12 11.83 -23.11
C THR A 31 11.50 11.79 -22.46
N VAL A 32 11.72 10.97 -21.42
CA VAL A 32 12.97 10.93 -20.67
C VAL A 32 13.41 9.48 -20.44
N PRO A 33 14.60 9.06 -20.91
CA PRO A 33 15.11 7.72 -20.65
C PRO A 33 15.12 7.37 -19.16
N LEU A 34 14.73 6.14 -18.83
CA LEU A 34 14.62 5.69 -17.44
C LEU A 34 15.95 5.82 -16.67
N SER A 35 17.09 5.55 -17.31
CA SER A 35 18.41 5.69 -16.70
C SER A 35 18.72 7.12 -16.28
N THR A 36 18.39 8.11 -17.12
CA THR A 36 18.50 9.53 -16.82
C THR A 36 17.58 9.91 -15.66
N GLY A 37 16.33 9.42 -15.69
CA GLY A 37 15.38 9.62 -14.59
C GLY A 37 15.90 9.13 -13.24
N PHE A 38 16.44 7.91 -13.21
CA PHE A 38 17.06 7.36 -11.99
C PHE A 38 18.26 8.18 -11.52
N GLN A 39 19.11 8.64 -12.43
CA GLN A 39 20.25 9.49 -12.07
C GLN A 39 19.78 10.80 -11.44
N HIS A 40 18.75 11.45 -12.00
CA HIS A 40 18.20 12.68 -11.44
C HIS A 40 17.61 12.45 -10.05
N ILE A 41 16.79 11.41 -9.87
CA ILE A 41 16.22 11.04 -8.57
C ILE A 41 17.32 10.82 -7.54
N LEU A 42 18.37 10.06 -7.87
CA LEU A 42 19.47 9.77 -6.94
C LEU A 42 20.39 10.96 -6.68
N SER A 43 20.38 11.96 -7.57
CA SER A 43 21.18 13.18 -7.41
C SER A 43 20.55 14.20 -6.45
N ASN A 44 19.27 14.02 -6.10
CA ASN A 44 18.55 14.91 -5.20
C ASN A 44 17.97 14.14 -4.01
N ALA A 45 18.27 14.57 -2.79
CA ALA A 45 17.89 13.82 -1.60
C ALA A 45 16.37 13.75 -1.37
N TRP A 46 15.61 14.79 -1.76
CA TRP A 46 14.15 14.80 -1.66
C TRP A 46 13.50 13.84 -2.65
N ALA A 47 13.94 13.86 -3.90
CA ALA A 47 13.48 12.90 -4.91
C ALA A 47 13.85 11.46 -4.52
N THR A 48 15.07 11.25 -4.01
CA THR A 48 15.49 9.95 -3.45
C THR A 48 14.57 9.53 -2.30
N SER A 49 14.19 10.44 -1.40
CA SER A 49 13.29 10.11 -0.30
C SER A 49 11.92 9.64 -0.79
N ALA A 50 11.38 10.22 -1.86
CA ALA A 50 10.12 9.78 -2.48
C ALA A 50 10.24 8.37 -3.09
N LEU A 51 11.37 8.06 -3.74
CA LEU A 51 11.64 6.71 -4.25
C LEU A 51 11.72 5.68 -3.11
N ILE A 52 12.33 6.04 -1.97
CA ILE A 52 12.39 5.15 -0.82
C ILE A 52 11.04 5.06 -0.12
N ASP A 53 10.23 6.12 -0.12
CA ASP A 53 8.85 6.09 0.39
C ASP A 53 8.02 5.02 -0.35
N TYR A 54 8.17 4.91 -1.67
CA TYR A 54 7.56 3.83 -2.46
C TYR A 54 7.96 2.43 -1.94
N ILE A 55 9.26 2.19 -1.69
CA ILE A 55 9.74 0.91 -1.12
C ILE A 55 9.22 0.70 0.31
N THR A 56 9.07 1.80 1.05
CA THR A 56 8.58 1.82 2.45
C THR A 56 7.12 1.38 2.55
N ALA A 57 6.36 1.35 1.45
CA ALA A 57 5.01 0.78 1.40
C ALA A 57 4.96 -0.76 1.43
N PHE A 58 6.03 -1.46 1.04
CA PHE A 58 6.03 -2.92 0.89
C PHE A 58 5.76 -3.73 2.18
N PRO A 59 6.20 -3.31 3.38
CA PRO A 59 5.77 -3.91 4.64
C PRO A 59 4.25 -3.97 4.84
N PHE A 60 3.48 -3.15 4.13
CA PHE A 60 2.02 -3.22 4.11
C PHE A 60 1.52 -3.98 2.87
N ILE A 61 1.93 -3.56 1.67
CA ILE A 61 1.36 -4.08 0.41
C ILE A 61 1.60 -5.57 0.23
N PHE A 62 2.83 -6.05 0.39
CA PHE A 62 3.15 -7.46 0.14
C PHE A 62 2.42 -8.41 1.09
N PRO A 63 2.47 -8.24 2.43
CA PRO A 63 1.75 -9.14 3.31
C PRO A 63 0.23 -9.00 3.17
N TYR A 64 -0.32 -7.82 2.84
CA TYR A 64 -1.75 -7.68 2.54
C TYR A 64 -2.13 -8.46 1.26
N VAL A 65 -1.42 -8.27 0.15
CA VAL A 65 -1.66 -8.95 -1.12
C VAL A 65 -1.48 -10.47 -0.98
N ALA A 66 -0.40 -10.90 -0.33
CA ALA A 66 -0.15 -12.30 -0.01
C ALA A 66 -1.26 -12.89 0.87
N SER A 67 -1.81 -12.09 1.81
CA SER A 67 -2.91 -12.53 2.67
C SER A 67 -4.23 -12.73 1.95
N ARG A 68 -4.40 -12.06 0.82
CA ARG A 68 -5.58 -12.16 -0.03
C ARG A 68 -5.44 -13.14 -1.18
N SER A 69 -4.25 -13.71 -1.36
CA SER A 69 -3.97 -14.62 -2.45
C SER A 69 -4.38 -16.04 -2.07
N ASN A 70 -4.98 -16.74 -3.03
CA ASN A 70 -5.49 -18.11 -2.83
C ASN A 70 -4.36 -19.14 -2.78
N ASN A 71 -3.21 -18.84 -3.39
CA ASN A 71 -2.04 -19.69 -3.36
C ASN A 71 -0.71 -18.90 -3.49
N THR A 72 0.44 -19.59 -3.38
CA THR A 72 1.77 -19.01 -3.27
C THR A 72 2.20 -18.45 -4.62
N ALA A 73 1.88 -19.16 -5.70
CA ALA A 73 2.19 -18.70 -7.06
C ALA A 73 1.46 -17.39 -7.37
N THR A 74 0.16 -17.31 -7.07
CA THR A 74 -0.63 -16.08 -7.17
C THR A 74 -0.08 -14.98 -6.27
N SER A 75 0.32 -15.30 -5.04
CA SER A 75 0.93 -14.32 -4.12
C SER A 75 2.20 -13.71 -4.71
N ILE A 76 3.12 -14.56 -5.18
CA ILE A 76 4.39 -14.14 -5.79
C ILE A 76 4.12 -13.31 -7.04
N LEU A 77 3.22 -13.76 -7.91
CA LEU A 77 2.87 -13.04 -9.13
C LEU A 77 2.29 -11.66 -8.82
N LEU A 78 1.29 -11.56 -7.93
CA LEU A 78 0.67 -10.29 -7.59
C LEU A 78 1.63 -9.33 -6.87
N CYS A 79 2.47 -9.84 -5.96
CA CYS A 79 3.51 -9.04 -5.32
C CYS A 79 4.55 -8.54 -6.33
N ALA A 80 4.98 -9.40 -7.28
CA ALA A 80 5.87 -9.01 -8.35
C ALA A 80 5.25 -7.92 -9.24
N CYS A 81 3.96 -8.06 -9.60
CA CYS A 81 3.25 -7.02 -10.33
C CYS A 81 3.17 -5.71 -9.54
N CYS A 82 2.90 -5.74 -8.23
CA CYS A 82 2.92 -4.54 -7.39
C CYS A 82 4.32 -3.90 -7.33
N PHE A 83 5.38 -4.70 -7.34
CA PHE A 83 6.77 -4.22 -7.34
C PHE A 83 7.19 -3.58 -8.67
N PHE A 84 6.88 -4.22 -9.81
CA PHE A 84 7.35 -3.75 -11.10
C PHE A 84 6.44 -2.70 -11.75
N LEU A 85 5.14 -2.77 -11.47
CA LEU A 85 4.14 -1.88 -12.07
C LEU A 85 3.65 -0.80 -11.08
N GLY A 86 4.03 -0.86 -9.81
CA GLY A 86 3.62 0.15 -8.81
C GLY A 86 2.11 0.33 -8.72
N ASN A 87 1.66 1.56 -8.45
CA ASN A 87 0.24 1.79 -8.20
C ASN A 87 -0.65 1.81 -9.45
N VAL A 88 -0.10 1.81 -10.68
CA VAL A 88 -0.92 1.54 -11.88
C VAL A 88 -1.46 0.12 -11.90
N PHE A 89 -0.86 -0.81 -11.15
CA PHE A 89 -1.38 -2.15 -10.93
C PHE A 89 -2.07 -2.31 -9.58
N THR A 90 -1.45 -1.82 -8.49
CA THR A 90 -1.95 -2.04 -7.13
C THR A 90 -3.33 -1.41 -6.91
N VAL A 91 -3.61 -0.21 -7.43
CA VAL A 91 -4.94 0.41 -7.28
C VAL A 91 -6.03 -0.36 -8.05
N PRO A 92 -5.87 -0.70 -9.34
CA PRO A 92 -6.83 -1.55 -10.03
C PRO A 92 -7.05 -2.91 -9.37
N LEU A 93 -6.01 -3.51 -8.77
CA LEU A 93 -6.17 -4.75 -8.01
C LEU A 93 -7.09 -4.57 -6.79
N PHE A 94 -6.95 -3.46 -6.05
CA PHE A 94 -7.84 -3.12 -4.95
C PHE A 94 -9.27 -2.84 -5.43
N ILE A 95 -9.42 -2.09 -6.53
CA ILE A 95 -10.73 -1.84 -7.16
C ILE A 95 -11.37 -3.14 -7.58
N TYR A 96 -10.61 -4.05 -8.21
CA TYR A 96 -11.08 -5.38 -8.58
C TYR A 96 -11.60 -6.13 -7.36
N TRP A 97 -10.85 -6.19 -6.26
CA TRP A 97 -11.32 -6.82 -5.02
C TRP A 97 -12.53 -6.14 -4.39
N ILE A 98 -12.62 -4.80 -4.47
CA ILE A 98 -13.80 -4.06 -4.03
C ILE A 98 -15.01 -4.53 -4.84
N LEU A 99 -14.92 -4.51 -6.17
CA LEU A 99 -16.04 -4.78 -7.06
C LEU A 99 -16.43 -6.25 -7.16
N SER A 100 -15.46 -7.18 -7.11
CA SER A 100 -15.68 -8.61 -7.33
C SER A 100 -16.32 -9.34 -6.15
N ILE A 101 -16.18 -8.81 -4.93
CA ILE A 101 -16.82 -9.39 -3.76
C ILE A 101 -18.31 -9.06 -3.78
N ASP A 102 -19.14 -10.11 -3.80
CA ASP A 102 -20.60 -10.02 -3.67
C ASP A 102 -21.01 -9.72 -2.22
N SER A 103 -20.62 -8.54 -1.76
CA SER A 103 -21.02 -7.97 -0.48
C SER A 103 -21.35 -6.50 -0.66
N PRO A 104 -22.43 -6.01 0.00
CA PRO A 104 -22.74 -4.59 0.01
C PRO A 104 -21.75 -3.76 0.85
N SER A 105 -20.84 -4.39 1.61
CA SER A 105 -19.92 -3.71 2.50
C SER A 105 -18.52 -3.56 1.89
N ILE A 106 -18.01 -2.33 1.81
CA ILE A 106 -16.61 -2.04 1.45
C ILE A 106 -15.65 -2.74 2.42
N ARG A 107 -16.03 -2.82 3.71
CA ARG A 107 -15.24 -3.51 4.73
C ARG A 107 -15.10 -5.00 4.45
N ALA A 108 -16.19 -5.66 4.07
CA ALA A 108 -16.13 -7.07 3.67
C ALA A 108 -15.27 -7.26 2.42
N ALA A 109 -15.27 -6.26 1.53
CA ALA A 109 -14.49 -6.32 0.31
C ALA A 109 -12.98 -6.13 0.53
N LEU A 110 -12.56 -5.29 1.48
CA LEU A 110 -11.13 -5.02 1.78
C LEU A 110 -10.54 -5.90 2.89
N LEU A 111 -11.37 -6.35 3.83
CA LEU A 111 -10.97 -7.22 4.94
C LEU A 111 -11.75 -8.54 4.87
N PRO A 112 -11.54 -9.39 3.84
CA PRO A 112 -12.19 -10.70 3.76
C PRO A 112 -11.76 -11.58 4.94
N HIS A 113 -12.68 -12.37 5.48
CA HIS A 113 -12.45 -13.07 6.74
C HIS A 113 -11.44 -14.22 6.57
N SER A 114 -10.65 -14.50 7.61
CA SER A 114 -9.82 -15.72 7.69
C SER A 114 -10.71 -16.94 8.02
N GLN A 115 -10.95 -17.89 7.10
CA GLN A 115 -11.57 -19.17 7.51
C GLN A 115 -10.53 -20.01 8.26
N SER A 116 -10.84 -20.41 9.50
CA SER A 116 -9.95 -21.19 10.37
C SER A 116 -9.73 -22.64 9.90
N THR A 117 -10.43 -23.07 8.86
CA THR A 117 -10.43 -24.44 8.35
C THR A 117 -9.72 -24.61 7.01
N ASP A 118 -9.21 -23.55 6.40
CA ASP A 118 -8.29 -23.75 5.27
C ASP A 118 -6.99 -24.30 5.85
N PRO A 119 -6.58 -25.52 5.46
CA PRO A 119 -5.27 -26.01 5.84
C PRO A 119 -4.24 -24.95 5.45
N SER A 120 -3.10 -24.95 6.11
CA SER A 120 -1.90 -24.15 5.80
C SER A 120 -1.32 -24.42 4.40
N THR A 121 -2.15 -24.80 3.44
CA THR A 121 -1.90 -25.00 2.04
C THR A 121 -1.88 -23.64 1.35
N HIS A 122 -0.67 -23.11 1.27
CA HIS A 122 -0.17 -22.37 0.10
C HIS A 122 -0.32 -20.85 0.05
N ALA A 123 -0.30 -20.04 1.10
CA ALA A 123 0.05 -18.62 0.91
C ALA A 123 1.42 -18.32 1.54
N LEU A 124 2.15 -17.31 1.05
CA LEU A 124 3.40 -16.81 1.67
C LEU A 124 3.25 -16.53 3.18
N ASN A 125 2.02 -16.41 3.67
CA ASN A 125 1.65 -16.30 5.09
C ASN A 125 2.16 -17.44 5.98
N GLY A 126 2.34 -18.66 5.45
CA GLY A 126 2.99 -19.75 6.20
C GLY A 126 4.50 -19.58 6.34
N VAL A 127 5.11 -18.73 5.49
CA VAL A 127 6.55 -18.50 5.41
C VAL A 127 6.95 -17.22 6.17
N ILE A 128 6.12 -16.17 6.09
CA ILE A 128 6.39 -14.89 6.76
C ILE A 128 5.83 -14.92 8.18
N SER A 129 6.72 -15.07 9.17
CA SER A 129 6.33 -14.90 10.57
C SER A 129 6.10 -13.43 10.92
N LYS A 130 5.25 -13.16 11.92
CA LYS A 130 5.07 -11.81 12.49
C LYS A 130 6.38 -11.17 12.91
N ARG A 131 7.32 -11.96 13.44
CA ARG A 131 8.64 -11.48 13.86
C ARG A 131 9.46 -10.98 12.66
N VAL A 132 9.49 -11.76 11.58
CA VAL A 132 10.19 -11.37 10.34
C VAL A 132 9.58 -10.10 9.76
N LEU A 133 8.24 -10.03 9.67
CA LEU A 133 7.58 -8.82 9.20
C LEU A 133 7.85 -7.61 10.10
N GLY A 134 7.81 -7.79 11.42
CA GLY A 134 8.10 -6.72 12.38
C GLY A 134 9.53 -6.19 12.26
N VAL A 135 10.53 -7.07 12.17
CA VAL A 135 11.93 -6.68 11.98
C VAL A 135 12.12 -5.97 10.64
N TYR A 136 11.58 -6.53 9.56
CA TYR A 136 11.64 -5.89 8.24
C TYR A 136 10.99 -4.50 8.25
N THR A 137 9.80 -4.37 8.85
CA THR A 137 9.10 -3.09 8.96
C THR A 137 9.90 -2.06 9.76
N ALA A 138 10.48 -2.48 10.89
CA ALA A 138 11.27 -1.59 11.75
C ALA A 138 12.56 -1.12 11.05
N ILE A 139 13.26 -2.00 10.35
CA ILE A 139 14.46 -1.64 9.58
C ILE A 139 14.10 -0.66 8.47
N THR A 140 13.05 -0.96 7.69
CA THR A 140 12.57 -0.09 6.61
C THR A 140 12.21 1.30 7.15
N LEU A 141 11.51 1.38 8.28
CA LEU A 141 11.18 2.65 8.93
C LEU A 141 12.43 3.44 9.35
N VAL A 142 13.41 2.79 9.99
CA VAL A 142 14.66 3.45 10.41
C VAL A 142 15.45 3.97 9.21
N VAL A 143 15.54 3.19 8.14
CA VAL A 143 16.20 3.61 6.88
C VAL A 143 15.46 4.80 6.28
N PHE A 144 14.13 4.75 6.18
CA PHE A 144 13.32 5.84 5.66
C PHE A 144 13.53 7.13 6.46
N ILE A 145 13.46 7.07 7.79
CA ILE A 145 13.72 8.22 8.68
C ILE A 145 15.11 8.79 8.42
N GLY A 146 16.15 7.96 8.33
CA GLY A 146 17.51 8.42 8.05
C GLY A 146 17.64 9.16 6.72
N ILE A 147 16.92 8.70 5.68
CA ILE A 147 16.91 9.35 4.37
C ILE A 147 16.12 10.66 4.40
N CYS A 148 15.00 10.74 5.11
CA CYS A 148 14.27 11.98 5.33
C CYS A 148 15.13 13.02 6.07
N VAL A 149 15.84 12.61 7.13
CA VAL A 149 16.77 13.49 7.86
C VAL A 149 17.88 14.00 6.93
N LYS A 150 18.46 13.12 6.11
CA LYS A 150 19.45 13.52 5.11
C LYS A 150 18.88 14.51 4.08
N ALA A 151 17.63 14.33 3.64
CA ALA A 151 16.99 15.25 2.70
C ALA A 151 16.73 16.62 3.31
N LEU A 152 16.34 16.67 4.59
CA LEU A 152 16.19 17.94 5.32
C LEU A 152 17.51 18.70 5.47
N ASP A 153 18.63 17.98 5.61
CA ASP A 153 19.97 18.56 5.79
C ASP A 153 20.72 18.84 4.47
N SER A 154 20.24 18.34 3.33
CA SER A 154 21.04 18.36 2.09
C SER A 154 21.19 19.75 1.45
N GLY A 155 20.33 20.70 1.80
CA GLY A 155 20.25 22.00 1.14
C GLY A 155 19.74 21.93 -0.31
N ASP A 156 19.28 20.76 -0.75
CA ASP A 156 18.72 20.56 -2.08
C ASP A 156 17.41 21.34 -2.26
N PRO A 157 17.01 21.67 -3.51
CA PRO A 157 15.80 22.44 -3.82
C PRO A 157 14.45 21.75 -3.51
N GLY A 158 14.38 20.83 -2.55
CA GLY A 158 13.12 20.37 -1.94
C GLY A 158 12.04 19.95 -2.93
N PHE A 159 10.81 20.41 -2.67
CA PHE A 159 9.67 20.22 -3.55
C PHE A 159 9.82 20.91 -4.91
N ASP A 160 10.55 22.01 -5.01
CA ASP A 160 10.73 22.70 -6.29
C ASP A 160 11.46 21.80 -7.29
N PHE A 161 12.44 21.01 -6.85
CA PHE A 161 13.06 19.99 -7.70
C PHE A 161 12.05 18.94 -8.15
N ILE A 162 11.29 18.37 -7.21
CA ILE A 162 10.32 17.31 -7.48
C ILE A 162 9.28 17.76 -8.51
N LEU A 163 8.79 18.99 -8.41
CA LEU A 163 7.75 19.52 -9.30
C LEU A 163 8.26 19.83 -10.72
N ASN A 164 9.56 20.05 -10.88
CA ASN A 164 10.17 20.43 -12.15
C ASN A 164 10.96 19.31 -12.84
N ASP A 165 11.22 18.18 -12.16
CA ASP A 165 11.82 16.99 -12.76
C ASP A 165 10.76 15.93 -13.08
N THR A 166 10.78 15.44 -14.33
CA THR A 166 9.76 14.53 -14.87
C THR A 166 9.62 13.24 -14.05
N TRP A 167 10.72 12.56 -13.74
CA TRP A 167 10.68 11.27 -13.04
C TRP A 167 10.44 11.45 -11.55
N SER A 168 10.98 12.51 -10.95
CA SER A 168 10.74 12.85 -9.55
C SER A 168 9.26 13.16 -9.28
N LEU A 169 8.60 13.91 -10.18
CA LEU A 169 7.16 14.17 -10.10
C LEU A 169 6.36 12.87 -10.20
N VAL A 170 6.69 12.00 -11.16
CA VAL A 170 6.03 10.69 -11.33
C VAL A 170 6.14 9.87 -10.05
N THR A 171 7.33 9.75 -9.47
CA THR A 171 7.57 9.02 -8.22
C THR A 171 6.79 9.62 -7.05
N PHE A 172 6.78 10.94 -6.91
CA PHE A 172 6.04 11.60 -5.85
C PHE A 172 4.53 11.37 -5.97
N VAL A 173 3.96 11.51 -7.18
CA VAL A 173 2.54 11.25 -7.42
C VAL A 173 2.21 9.77 -7.19
N ASP A 174 3.09 8.84 -7.56
CA ASP A 174 2.92 7.41 -7.28
C ASP A 174 2.78 7.16 -5.76
N VAL A 175 3.62 7.79 -4.94
CA VAL A 175 3.53 7.70 -3.47
C VAL A 175 2.17 8.18 -2.98
N LEU A 176 1.67 9.32 -3.45
CA LEU A 176 0.35 9.84 -3.06
C LEU A 176 -0.79 8.87 -3.45
N VAL A 177 -0.69 8.27 -4.65
CA VAL A 177 -1.63 7.24 -5.14
C VAL A 177 -1.56 5.96 -4.31
N GLY A 178 -0.39 5.60 -3.77
CA GLY A 178 -0.24 4.49 -2.83
C GLY A 178 -0.85 4.79 -1.46
N VAL A 179 -0.57 5.99 -0.92
CA VAL A 179 -1.03 6.42 0.41
C VAL A 179 -2.57 6.42 0.51
N GLN A 180 -3.30 6.80 -0.55
CA GLN A 180 -4.77 6.73 -0.55
C GLN A 180 -5.31 5.29 -0.31
N LEU A 181 -4.60 4.25 -0.76
CA LEU A 181 -5.03 2.85 -0.51
C LEU A 181 -4.88 2.50 0.96
N VAL A 182 -3.79 2.95 1.60
CA VAL A 182 -3.56 2.74 3.03
C VAL A 182 -4.56 3.55 3.85
N ILE A 183 -4.87 4.79 3.46
CA ILE A 183 -5.93 5.61 4.06
C ILE A 183 -7.27 4.88 4.01
N LEU A 184 -7.66 4.37 2.84
CA LEU A 184 -8.90 3.61 2.69
C LEU A 184 -8.91 2.39 3.62
N TYR A 185 -7.81 1.64 3.66
CA TYR A 185 -7.67 0.49 4.55
C TYR A 185 -7.82 0.88 6.03
N VAL A 186 -7.16 1.95 6.47
CA VAL A 186 -7.24 2.49 7.84
C VAL A 186 -8.67 2.91 8.19
N VAL A 187 -9.33 3.69 7.32
CA VAL A 187 -10.70 4.15 7.52
C VAL A 187 -11.65 2.97 7.69
N VAL A 188 -11.51 1.97 6.83
CA VAL A 188 -12.36 0.78 6.83
C VAL A 188 -12.12 -0.12 8.05
N ARG A 189 -10.88 -0.21 8.51
CA ARG A 189 -10.48 -1.07 9.61
C ARG A 189 -10.70 -0.44 10.99
N GLU A 190 -10.33 0.82 11.15
CA GLU A 190 -10.29 1.51 12.44
C GLU A 190 -11.49 2.44 12.65
N GLY A 191 -12.12 2.94 11.57
CA GLY A 191 -13.24 3.88 11.65
C GLY A 191 -14.40 3.38 12.53
N PRO A 192 -14.81 2.11 12.43
CA PRO A 192 -15.85 1.55 13.31
C PRO A 192 -15.44 1.42 14.78
N LYS A 193 -14.13 1.50 15.11
CA LYS A 193 -13.61 1.34 16.48
C LYS A 193 -13.39 2.69 17.15
N SER A 194 -12.77 3.63 16.44
CA SER A 194 -12.44 4.96 16.96
C SER A 194 -12.19 5.95 15.83
N VAL A 195 -13.12 6.89 15.66
CA VAL A 195 -13.00 7.98 14.69
C VAL A 195 -11.76 8.83 14.96
N VAL A 196 -11.44 9.10 16.23
CA VAL A 196 -10.26 9.90 16.62
C VAL A 196 -8.97 9.21 16.20
N ALA A 197 -8.85 7.90 16.46
CA ALA A 197 -7.67 7.14 16.05
C ALA A 197 -7.55 7.10 14.51
N THR A 198 -8.67 6.91 13.80
CA THR A 198 -8.70 6.97 12.33
C THR A 198 -8.22 8.30 11.81
N ILE A 199 -8.72 9.43 12.33
CA ILE A 199 -8.27 10.76 11.94
C ILE A 199 -6.76 10.92 12.20
N GLY A 200 -6.28 10.48 13.37
CA GLY A 200 -4.86 10.52 13.70
C GLY A 200 -3.99 9.76 12.70
N TRP A 201 -4.39 8.55 12.33
CA TRP A 201 -3.68 7.76 11.31
C TRP A 201 -3.73 8.40 9.92
N VAL A 202 -4.87 8.94 9.50
CA VAL A 202 -5.00 9.62 8.20
C VAL A 202 -4.12 10.87 8.15
N VAL A 203 -4.09 11.68 9.21
CA VAL A 203 -3.19 12.84 9.30
C VAL A 203 -1.73 12.38 9.24
N GLY A 204 -1.36 11.34 9.98
CA GLY A 204 -0.02 10.76 9.92
C GLY A 204 0.37 10.31 8.50
N LEU A 205 -0.52 9.62 7.79
CA LEU A 205 -0.29 9.17 6.41
C LEU A 205 -0.13 10.33 5.42
N VAL A 206 -0.93 11.39 5.55
CA VAL A 206 -0.81 12.58 4.69
C VAL A 206 0.50 13.33 4.92
N LEU A 207 0.98 13.39 6.17
CA LEU A 207 2.18 14.15 6.52
C LEU A 207 3.48 13.37 6.37
N LEU A 208 3.46 12.06 6.62
CA LEU A 208 4.67 11.22 6.74
C LEU A 208 4.74 10.09 5.71
N GLY A 209 3.78 10.02 4.77
CA GLY A 209 3.75 9.00 3.72
C GLY A 209 3.78 7.58 4.29
N ASN A 210 4.56 6.69 3.69
CA ASN A 210 4.67 5.30 4.15
C ASN A 210 5.51 5.12 5.41
N GLY A 211 6.19 6.16 5.91
CA GLY A 211 6.72 6.15 7.28
C GLY A 211 5.59 5.89 8.29
N ALA A 212 4.45 6.58 8.13
CA ALA A 212 3.26 6.31 8.94
C ALA A 212 2.64 4.94 8.64
N THR A 213 2.70 4.46 7.39
CA THR A 213 2.30 3.09 7.03
C THR A 213 3.10 2.05 7.82
N CYS A 214 4.43 2.19 7.94
CA CYS A 214 5.25 1.28 8.75
C CYS A 214 4.89 1.33 10.23
N VAL A 215 4.73 2.52 10.81
CA VAL A 215 4.29 2.66 12.21
C VAL A 215 2.94 1.99 12.42
N TYR A 216 2.02 2.15 11.47
CA TYR A 216 0.72 1.50 11.51
C TYR A 216 0.82 -0.03 11.41
N VAL A 217 1.68 -0.57 10.55
CA VAL A 217 1.94 -2.03 10.48
C VAL A 217 2.52 -2.56 11.79
N LEU A 218 3.45 -1.84 12.42
CA LEU A 218 3.98 -2.22 13.74
C LEU A 218 2.88 -2.20 14.81
N TYR A 219 1.99 -1.19 14.78
CA TYR A 219 0.81 -1.16 15.64
C TYR A 219 -0.13 -2.34 15.39
N LEU A 220 -0.39 -2.71 14.13
CA LEU A 220 -1.20 -3.87 13.79
C LEU A 220 -0.57 -5.17 14.31
N LEU A 221 0.76 -5.31 14.19
CA LEU A 221 1.48 -6.46 14.71
C LEU A 221 1.39 -6.55 16.24
N TRP A 222 1.60 -5.43 16.93
CA TRP A 222 1.49 -5.34 18.39
C TRP A 222 0.09 -5.64 18.89
N SER A 223 -0.93 -5.09 18.23
CA SER A 223 -2.34 -5.25 18.61
C SER A 223 -2.93 -6.60 18.20
N SER A 224 -2.25 -7.34 17.32
CA SER A 224 -2.71 -8.65 16.88
C SER A 224 -2.43 -9.73 17.94
N GLY A 225 -3.46 -10.52 18.30
CA GLY A 225 -3.33 -11.68 19.19
C GLY A 225 -2.49 -12.83 18.61
N ALA A 226 -2.61 -14.05 19.13
CA ALA A 226 -1.75 -15.19 18.75
C ALA A 226 -1.84 -15.69 17.28
N GLY A 227 -2.62 -15.05 16.40
CA GLY A 227 -2.74 -15.42 14.97
C GLY A 227 -1.47 -15.19 14.13
N GLY A 228 -1.53 -15.51 12.85
CA GLY A 228 -0.47 -15.28 11.85
C GLY A 228 -0.56 -13.90 11.20
N VAL A 229 0.26 -13.66 10.16
CA VAL A 229 0.28 -12.39 9.40
C VAL A 229 -1.06 -12.11 8.72
N LYS A 230 -1.76 -13.16 8.26
CA LYS A 230 -3.10 -13.04 7.69
C LYS A 230 -4.07 -12.34 8.63
N GLU A 231 -4.11 -12.76 9.89
CA GLU A 231 -4.98 -12.19 10.91
C GLU A 231 -4.58 -10.75 11.27
N VAL A 232 -3.29 -10.40 11.13
CA VAL A 232 -2.83 -9.00 11.27
C VAL A 232 -3.55 -8.13 10.25
N PHE A 233 -3.57 -8.52 8.97
CA PHE A 233 -4.09 -7.66 7.91
C PHE A 233 -5.57 -7.83 7.62
N LEU A 234 -6.16 -8.99 7.91
CA LEU A 234 -7.56 -9.28 7.58
C LEU A 234 -8.48 -9.37 8.80
N GLY A 235 -7.91 -9.49 10.00
CA GLY A 235 -8.64 -9.75 11.26
C GLY A 235 -8.87 -11.23 11.53
N SER A 236 -9.21 -11.56 12.79
CA SER A 236 -9.57 -12.93 13.21
C SER A 236 -11.04 -13.22 12.86
N GLY A 237 -11.29 -14.30 12.11
CA GLY A 237 -12.61 -14.62 11.55
C GLY A 237 -13.62 -15.16 12.57
N GLY A 238 -14.80 -14.55 12.61
CA GLY A 238 -16.07 -15.25 12.71
C GLY A 238 -16.70 -15.30 11.31
N GLU A 239 -17.13 -16.49 10.87
CA GLU A 239 -17.76 -16.86 9.58
C GLU A 239 -17.91 -15.77 8.48
N ARG A 240 -17.18 -15.90 7.35
CA ARG A 240 -17.52 -15.33 6.01
C ARG A 240 -16.57 -15.79 4.89
N THR A 241 -17.07 -15.70 3.65
CA THR A 241 -16.65 -16.39 2.41
C THR A 241 -15.48 -15.73 1.63
N TYR A 242 -14.62 -16.52 0.99
CA TYR A 242 -13.61 -16.08 0.02
C TYR A 242 -14.14 -16.03 -1.42
N VAL A 243 -13.50 -15.21 -2.26
CA VAL A 243 -13.66 -15.28 -3.72
C VAL A 243 -12.62 -16.25 -4.28
N ARG A 244 -13.09 -17.39 -4.79
CA ARG A 244 -12.26 -18.23 -5.65
C ARG A 244 -11.99 -17.48 -6.95
N LEU A 245 -10.73 -17.47 -7.35
CA LEU A 245 -10.33 -17.08 -8.69
C LEU A 245 -10.11 -18.39 -9.42
N ASP A 246 -11.18 -18.87 -10.05
CA ASP A 246 -11.22 -19.97 -11.00
C ASP A 246 -10.90 -19.49 -12.42
#